data_AF-A0A2M8NFH4-F1
#
_entry.id   AF-A0A2M8NFH4-F1
#
_cell.length_a   1.000
_cell.length_b   1.000
_cell.length_c   1.000
_cell.angle_alpha   90.00
_cell.angle_beta   90.00
_cell.angle_gamma   90.00
#
_symmetry.space_group_name_H-M   'P 1'
#
loop_
_entity.id
_entity.type
_entity.pdbx_description
1 polymer ?
#
loop_
_entity_poly.entity_id
_entity_poly.type
_entity_poly.pdbx_seq_one_letter_code
_entity_poly.pdbx_strand_id
1 'polypeptide(L)'
;MYKTYARFIKQAPAISPADRADIEPLLYFASTRSQTPDEWVSLSEYVDRRALNQEDIYYVLADDFVSAARSPHLDAFRQREIEVLYLTDPVDPIMLMGLPEFDGHRLRSVDEAEIDLTGIGKEPEDQPDAEPLPEASFESVRSRFAALLGERVAGVR
;
A
#
# COMPACT_ATOMS: atom_id res chain seq x y z
N MET A 1 25.24 -5.05 -0.54
CA MET A 1 24.99 -6.49 -0.24
C MET A 1 23.51 -6.83 -0.45
N TYR A 2 22.57 -6.16 0.23
CA TYR A 2 21.14 -6.45 0.09
C TYR A 2 20.62 -6.40 -1.35
N LYS A 3 20.83 -5.28 -2.07
CA LYS A 3 20.41 -5.09 -3.48
C LYS A 3 20.78 -6.24 -4.42
N THR A 4 21.92 -6.89 -4.19
CA THR A 4 22.39 -8.02 -5.00
C THR A 4 21.58 -9.31 -4.75
N TYR A 5 21.13 -9.54 -3.52
CA TYR A 5 20.47 -10.77 -3.10
C TYR A 5 18.98 -10.60 -2.78
N ALA A 6 18.46 -9.37 -2.84
CA ALA A 6 17.09 -9.02 -2.46
C ALA A 6 16.04 -9.92 -3.13
N ARG A 7 16.23 -10.26 -4.41
CA ARG A 7 15.31 -11.14 -5.14
C ARG A 7 15.23 -12.55 -4.56
N PHE A 8 16.36 -13.13 -4.15
CA PHE A 8 16.38 -14.45 -3.51
C PHE A 8 15.75 -14.40 -2.12
N ILE A 9 16.06 -13.36 -1.35
CA ILE A 9 15.48 -13.14 -0.02
C ILE A 9 13.96 -12.99 -0.13
N LYS A 10 13.46 -12.21 -1.09
CA LYS A 10 12.02 -11.98 -1.32
C LYS A 10 11.28 -13.21 -1.83
N GLN A 11 11.92 -14.11 -2.57
CA GLN A 11 11.28 -15.36 -2.99
C GLN A 11 11.13 -16.35 -1.84
N ALA A 12 12.07 -16.33 -0.89
CA ALA A 12 12.19 -17.35 0.15
C ALA A 12 10.96 -17.54 1.05
N PRO A 13 10.18 -16.50 1.45
CA PRO A 13 8.94 -16.70 2.20
C PRO A 13 7.93 -17.61 1.50
N ALA A 14 7.90 -17.60 0.17
CA ALA A 14 6.96 -18.42 -0.61
C ALA A 14 7.47 -19.84 -0.87
N ILE A 15 8.79 -20.02 -1.05
CA ILE A 15 9.38 -21.31 -1.44
C ILE A 15 9.96 -22.10 -0.27
N SER A 16 10.21 -21.45 0.87
CA SER A 16 10.80 -22.07 2.06
C SER A 16 10.08 -21.59 3.34
N PRO A 17 8.81 -21.95 3.54
CA PRO A 17 8.02 -21.48 4.69
C PRO A 17 8.60 -21.89 6.05
N ALA A 18 9.41 -22.96 6.10
CA ALA A 18 10.08 -23.40 7.32
C ALA A 18 11.13 -22.40 7.83
N ASP A 19 11.74 -21.64 6.93
CA ASP A 19 12.80 -20.66 7.24
C ASP A 19 12.25 -19.23 7.35
N ARG A 20 10.93 -19.06 7.24
CA ARG A 20 10.27 -17.75 7.10
C ARG A 20 10.63 -16.79 8.23
N ALA A 21 10.65 -17.27 9.47
CA ALA A 21 10.98 -16.47 10.66
C ALA A 21 12.40 -15.89 10.62
N ASP A 22 13.35 -16.58 9.98
CA ASP A 22 14.73 -16.09 9.84
C ASP A 22 14.88 -15.13 8.64
N ILE A 23 13.99 -15.23 7.66
CA ILE A 23 14.01 -14.45 6.42
C ILE A 23 13.27 -13.12 6.56
N GLU A 24 12.13 -13.11 7.24
CA GLU A 24 11.26 -11.94 7.41
C GLU A 24 12.02 -10.67 7.88
N PRO A 25 12.92 -10.74 8.89
CA PRO A 25 13.68 -9.58 9.34
C PRO A 25 14.71 -9.07 8.33
N LEU A 26 14.99 -9.87 7.29
CA LEU A 26 15.92 -9.53 6.21
C LEU A 26 15.20 -8.86 5.03
N LEU A 27 13.89 -8.63 5.10
CA LEU A 27 13.14 -7.94 4.06
C LEU A 27 13.24 -6.43 4.24
N TYR A 28 13.60 -5.74 3.15
CA TYR A 28 13.67 -4.30 3.10
C TYR A 28 12.98 -3.76 1.86
N PHE A 29 12.38 -2.59 2.01
CA PHE A 29 11.58 -1.92 0.99
C PHE A 29 11.88 -0.41 0.99
N ALA A 30 11.63 0.26 -0.13
CA ALA A 30 11.45 1.71 -0.06
C ALA A 30 10.06 2.01 0.51
N SER A 31 9.79 3.24 0.94
CA SER A 31 8.48 3.65 1.43
C SER A 31 8.14 5.09 1.06
N THR A 32 6.97 5.56 1.49
CA THR A 32 6.57 6.98 1.40
C THR A 32 7.52 7.95 2.08
N ARG A 33 8.41 7.46 2.94
CA ARG A 33 9.44 8.27 3.62
C ARG A 33 10.78 8.27 2.88
N SER A 34 10.96 7.34 1.93
CA SER A 34 12.16 7.26 1.10
C SER A 34 12.15 8.37 0.04
N GLN A 35 13.27 9.07 -0.12
CA GLN A 35 13.46 10.04 -1.21
C GLN A 35 14.03 9.38 -2.47
N THR A 36 14.67 8.22 -2.31
CA THR A 36 15.32 7.45 -3.38
C THR A 36 14.97 5.96 -3.27
N PRO A 37 15.05 5.19 -4.37
CA PRO A 37 14.80 3.74 -4.35
C PRO A 37 15.86 2.94 -3.57
N ASP A 38 16.98 3.55 -3.19
CA ASP A 38 18.06 2.90 -2.43
C ASP A 38 17.97 3.19 -0.92
N GLU A 39 16.97 3.95 -0.48
CA GLU A 39 16.63 4.15 0.94
C GLU A 39 15.71 3.02 1.41
N TRP A 40 16.36 1.98 1.94
CA TRP A 40 15.74 0.77 2.42
C TRP A 40 15.24 0.91 3.87
N VAL A 41 14.03 0.42 4.10
CA VAL A 41 13.33 0.34 5.39
C VAL A 41 13.01 -1.13 5.65
N SER A 42 13.39 -1.63 6.82
CA SER A 42 13.00 -2.97 7.29
C SER A 42 11.56 -2.99 7.79
N LEU A 43 10.95 -4.18 7.83
CA LEU A 43 9.61 -4.35 8.38
C LEU A 43 9.55 -3.98 9.88
N SER A 44 10.61 -4.25 10.65
CA SER A 44 10.70 -3.83 12.05
C SER A 44 10.70 -2.31 12.21
N GLU A 45 11.51 -1.60 11.42
CA GLU A 45 11.52 -0.12 11.44
C GLU A 45 10.19 0.48 11.02
N TYR A 46 9.44 -0.19 10.13
CA TYR A 46 8.08 0.22 9.79
C TYR A 46 7.14 0.08 11.00
N VAL A 47 7.12 -1.11 11.63
CA VAL A 47 6.24 -1.41 12.78
C VAL A 47 6.53 -0.46 13.95
N ASP A 48 7.78 -0.14 14.21
CA ASP A 48 8.19 0.80 15.28
C ASP A 48 7.68 2.23 15.04
N ARG A 49 7.44 2.61 13.78
CA ARG A 49 7.05 3.96 13.36
C ARG A 49 5.59 4.05 12.92
N ARG A 50 4.81 2.98 13.10
CA ARG A 50 3.40 2.91 12.72
C ARG A 50 2.60 4.03 13.37
N ALA A 51 1.55 4.47 12.67
CA ALA A 51 0.69 5.53 13.12
C ALA A 51 -0.20 5.07 14.30
N LEU A 52 -0.87 6.03 14.96
CA LEU A 52 -1.79 5.72 16.05
C LEU A 52 -2.93 4.81 15.57
N ASN A 53 -3.27 3.79 16.36
CA ASN A 53 -4.31 2.78 16.05
C ASN A 53 -4.08 2.00 14.75
N GLN A 54 -2.89 2.04 14.17
CA GLN A 54 -2.56 1.28 12.98
C GLN A 54 -2.26 -0.18 13.34
N GLU A 55 -3.06 -1.10 12.79
CA GLU A 55 -2.90 -2.56 12.97
C GLU A 55 -2.26 -3.26 11.76
N ASP A 56 -2.39 -2.70 10.56
CA ASP A 56 -1.87 -3.30 9.32
C ASP A 56 -0.57 -2.63 8.83
N ILE A 57 0.23 -3.37 8.07
CA ILE A 57 1.35 -2.87 7.27
C ILE A 57 0.83 -2.60 5.86
N TYR A 58 0.82 -1.33 5.46
CA TYR A 58 0.30 -0.93 4.16
C TYR A 58 1.40 -0.94 3.09
N TYR A 59 1.06 -1.45 1.91
CA TYR A 59 1.96 -1.47 0.75
C TYR A 59 1.25 -1.07 -0.55
N VAL A 60 2.03 -0.65 -1.55
CA VAL A 60 1.59 -0.48 -2.94
C VAL A 60 2.49 -1.28 -3.87
N LEU A 61 1.88 -1.97 -4.85
CA LEU A 61 2.58 -2.60 -5.96
C LEU A 61 2.66 -1.63 -7.13
N ALA A 62 3.84 -1.49 -7.73
CA ALA A 62 4.02 -0.69 -8.95
C ALA A 62 5.22 -1.20 -9.77
N ASP A 63 5.35 -0.72 -11.01
CA ASP A 63 6.46 -1.12 -11.89
C ASP A 63 7.81 -0.54 -11.47
N ASP A 64 7.80 0.63 -10.83
CA ASP A 64 9.00 1.32 -10.36
C ASP A 64 8.72 2.26 -9.18
N PHE A 65 9.79 2.82 -8.61
CA PHE A 65 9.71 3.74 -7.48
C PHE A 65 8.89 5.01 -7.78
N VAL A 66 8.97 5.54 -9.01
CA VAL A 66 8.32 6.80 -9.39
C VAL A 66 6.82 6.60 -9.51
N SER A 67 6.40 5.50 -10.12
CA SER A 67 5.00 5.10 -10.25
C SER A 67 4.39 4.75 -8.90
N ALA A 68 5.11 4.01 -8.04
CA ALA A 68 4.70 3.79 -6.65
C ALA A 68 4.47 5.12 -5.92
N ALA A 69 5.47 6.02 -5.96
CA ALA A 69 5.39 7.32 -5.29
C ALA A 69 4.33 8.27 -5.87
N ARG A 70 3.81 8.02 -7.08
CA ARG A 70 2.75 8.85 -7.69
C ARG A 70 1.39 8.17 -7.68
N SER A 71 1.26 7.02 -7.04
CA SER A 71 0.01 6.30 -6.98
C SER A 71 -1.07 7.15 -6.27
N PRO A 72 -2.26 7.33 -6.87
CA PRO A 72 -3.37 8.07 -6.25
C PRO A 72 -3.90 7.35 -5.01
N HIS A 73 -3.68 6.04 -4.89
CA HIS A 73 -4.06 5.25 -3.71
C HIS A 73 -3.32 5.69 -2.44
N LEU A 74 -2.27 6.50 -2.55
CA LEU A 74 -1.50 6.99 -1.40
C LEU A 74 -2.08 8.25 -0.74
N ASP A 75 -3.01 8.95 -1.39
CA ASP A 75 -3.43 10.28 -0.95
C ASP A 75 -4.07 10.27 0.45
N ALA A 76 -4.97 9.31 0.70
CA ALA A 76 -5.63 9.16 2.00
C ALA A 76 -4.65 8.78 3.12
N PHE A 77 -3.62 8.00 2.80
CA PHE A 77 -2.56 7.58 3.74
C PHE A 77 -1.63 8.74 4.08
N ARG A 78 -1.21 9.53 3.07
CA ARG A 78 -0.38 10.72 3.26
C ARG A 78 -1.04 11.77 4.13
N GLN A 79 -2.33 12.04 3.90
CA GLN A 79 -3.11 12.98 4.71
C GLN A 79 -3.15 12.59 6.19
N ARG A 80 -3.08 11.28 6.47
CA ARG A 80 -3.09 10.70 7.82
C ARG A 80 -1.70 10.40 8.37
N GLU A 81 -0.64 10.77 7.64
CA GLU A 81 0.75 10.46 7.97
C GLU A 81 1.02 8.95 8.17
N ILE A 82 0.27 8.10 7.46
CA ILE A 82 0.45 6.65 7.47
C ILE A 82 1.53 6.27 6.45
N GLU A 83 2.55 5.55 6.91
CA GLU A 83 3.64 5.07 6.04
C GLU A 83 3.14 3.93 5.14
N VAL A 84 3.53 3.94 3.86
CA VAL A 84 3.22 2.88 2.90
C VAL A 84 4.51 2.37 2.25
N LEU A 85 4.70 1.05 2.24
CA LEU A 85 5.84 0.39 1.60
C LEU A 85 5.67 0.36 0.08
N TYR A 86 6.76 0.57 -0.65
CA TYR A 86 6.82 0.50 -2.10
C TYR A 86 7.40 -0.85 -2.53
N LEU A 87 6.55 -1.69 -3.11
CA LEU A 87 6.91 -3.00 -3.64
C LEU A 87 6.97 -2.90 -5.16
N THR A 88 8.19 -2.81 -5.68
CA THR A 88 8.46 -2.52 -7.09
C THR A 88 9.32 -3.58 -7.78
N ASP A 89 9.61 -4.70 -7.12
CA ASP A 89 10.28 -5.83 -7.76
C ASP A 89 9.24 -6.80 -8.33
N PRO A 90 9.45 -7.34 -9.55
CA PRO A 90 8.58 -8.39 -10.11
C PRO A 90 8.36 -9.62 -9.21
N VAL A 91 9.23 -9.88 -8.22
CA VAL A 91 9.05 -10.98 -7.26
C VAL A 91 8.19 -10.61 -6.04
N ASP A 92 7.81 -9.35 -5.86
CA ASP A 92 7.03 -8.92 -4.70
C ASP A 92 5.65 -9.59 -4.60
N PRO A 93 4.90 -9.83 -5.70
CA PRO A 93 3.62 -10.55 -5.61
C PRO A 93 3.77 -11.99 -5.09
N ILE A 94 4.82 -12.71 -5.47
CA ILE A 94 5.06 -14.07 -4.95
C ILE A 94 5.51 -14.03 -3.49
N MET A 95 6.30 -13.02 -3.11
CA MET A 95 6.71 -12.79 -1.72
C MET A 95 5.48 -12.62 -0.80
N LEU A 96 4.52 -11.78 -1.21
CA LEU A 96 3.28 -11.51 -0.46
C LEU A 96 2.44 -12.77 -0.23
N MET A 97 2.45 -13.73 -1.16
CA MET A 97 1.77 -15.03 -0.96
C MET A 97 2.37 -15.84 0.20
N GLY A 98 3.68 -15.68 0.45
CA GLY A 98 4.40 -16.34 1.54
C GLY A 98 4.45 -15.52 2.85
N LEU A 99 4.14 -14.23 2.78
CA LEU A 99 4.22 -13.28 3.88
C LEU A 99 2.86 -12.61 4.16
N PRO A 100 1.92 -13.33 4.82
CA PRO A 100 0.60 -12.77 5.12
C PRO A 100 0.63 -11.72 6.25
N GLU A 101 1.57 -11.83 7.17
CA GLU A 101 1.74 -10.94 8.32
C GLU A 101 3.21 -10.91 8.76
N PHE A 102 3.57 -9.85 9.48
CA PHE A 102 4.86 -9.68 10.14
C PHE A 102 4.63 -9.12 11.54
N ASP A 103 5.20 -9.75 12.57
CA ASP A 103 5.04 -9.36 13.97
C ASP A 103 3.56 -9.15 14.40
N GLY A 104 2.67 -10.02 13.90
CA GLY A 104 1.23 -9.95 14.16
C GLY A 104 0.45 -8.88 13.37
N HIS A 105 1.13 -8.12 12.52
CA HIS A 105 0.52 -7.10 11.66
C HIS A 105 0.35 -7.64 10.23
N ARG A 106 -0.87 -7.58 9.68
CA ARG A 106 -1.14 -8.08 8.32
C ARG A 106 -0.57 -7.16 7.26
N LEU A 107 -0.11 -7.72 6.15
CA LEU A 107 0.25 -6.92 4.97
C LEU A 107 -0.99 -6.66 4.12
N ARG A 108 -1.26 -5.39 3.83
CA ARG A 108 -2.48 -4.97 3.13
C ARG A 108 -2.20 -3.99 2.00
N SER A 109 -2.83 -4.21 0.84
CA SER A 109 -2.58 -3.39 -0.35
C SER A 109 -3.43 -2.12 -0.33
N VAL A 110 -2.84 -0.95 -0.56
CA VAL A 110 -3.55 0.35 -0.55
C VAL A 110 -4.64 0.48 -1.63
N ASP A 111 -4.67 -0.40 -2.62
CA ASP A 111 -5.66 -0.42 -3.70
C ASP A 111 -6.91 -1.28 -3.38
N GLU A 112 -6.95 -1.92 -2.21
CA GLU A 112 -8.10 -2.69 -1.76
C GLU A 112 -9.35 -1.80 -1.62
N ALA A 113 -10.49 -2.30 -2.11
CA ALA A 113 -11.71 -1.49 -2.22
C ALA A 113 -12.36 -1.11 -0.88
N GLU A 114 -11.98 -1.76 0.23
CA GLU A 114 -12.60 -1.69 1.56
C GLU A 114 -11.61 -1.22 2.65
N ILE A 115 -10.61 -0.42 2.30
CA ILE A 115 -9.73 0.17 3.33
C ILE A 115 -10.46 1.29 4.07
N ASP A 116 -10.84 0.99 5.31
CA ASP A 116 -11.29 1.97 6.28
C ASP A 116 -10.10 2.51 7.09
N LEU A 117 -9.81 3.80 6.94
CA LEU A 117 -8.77 4.52 7.69
C LEU A 117 -9.37 5.41 8.79
N THR A 118 -10.64 5.19 9.16
CA THR A 118 -11.31 5.96 10.20
C THR A 118 -10.64 5.72 11.55
N GLY A 119 -10.19 6.81 12.21
CA GLY A 119 -9.50 6.74 13.50
C GLY A 119 -8.07 6.19 13.45
N ILE A 120 -7.49 5.99 12.27
CA ILE A 120 -6.10 5.55 12.07
C ILE A 120 -5.23 6.74 11.65
N GLY A 121 -4.09 6.89 12.33
CA GLY A 121 -3.13 7.96 12.08
C GLY A 121 -3.62 9.34 12.48
N LYS A 122 -3.09 10.37 11.83
CA LYS A 122 -3.47 11.77 12.07
C LYS A 122 -4.85 12.01 11.48
N GLU A 123 -5.77 12.61 12.24
CA GLU A 123 -7.02 13.08 11.66
C GLU A 123 -6.71 14.16 10.61
N PRO A 124 -7.29 14.08 9.40
CA PRO A 124 -7.09 15.13 8.41
C PRO A 124 -7.46 16.48 9.04
N GLU A 125 -6.56 17.46 8.96
CA GLU A 125 -6.96 18.84 9.22
C GLU A 125 -8.11 19.16 8.26
N ASP A 126 -9.20 19.77 8.78
CA ASP A 126 -10.37 20.20 7.99
C ASP A 126 -9.89 20.90 6.72
N GLN A 127 -9.77 20.15 5.62
CA GLN A 127 -9.73 20.75 4.31
C GLN A 127 -11.11 21.37 4.17
N PRO A 128 -11.23 22.64 3.73
CA PRO A 128 -12.53 23.25 3.53
C PRO A 128 -13.32 22.28 2.66
N ASP A 129 -14.36 21.67 3.23
CA ASP A 129 -15.18 20.68 2.55
C ASP A 129 -15.51 21.26 1.18
N ALA A 130 -14.93 20.68 0.14
CA ALA A 130 -15.37 21.00 -1.20
C ALA A 130 -16.85 20.62 -1.19
N GLU A 131 -17.75 21.61 -1.33
CA GLU A 131 -19.19 21.38 -1.24
C GLU A 131 -19.52 20.12 -2.05
N PRO A 132 -20.04 19.06 -1.41
CA PRO A 132 -20.30 17.83 -2.12
C PRO A 132 -21.22 18.16 -3.28
N LEU A 133 -20.83 17.71 -4.47
CA LEU A 133 -21.64 17.95 -5.67
C LEU A 133 -23.08 17.51 -5.37
N PRO A 134 -24.09 18.27 -5.85
CA PRO A 134 -25.47 17.85 -5.72
C PRO A 134 -25.62 16.40 -6.16
N GLU A 135 -26.26 15.57 -5.35
CA GLU A 135 -26.35 14.12 -5.56
C GLU A 135 -26.90 13.79 -6.97
N ALA A 136 -27.84 14.60 -7.46
CA ALA A 136 -28.37 14.51 -8.82
C ALA A 136 -27.32 14.77 -9.92
N SER A 137 -26.40 15.72 -9.71
CA SER A 137 -25.29 16.01 -10.63
C SER A 137 -24.29 14.86 -10.65
N PHE A 138 -23.96 14.30 -9.49
CA PHE A 138 -23.08 13.14 -9.39
C PHE A 138 -23.69 11.91 -10.09
N GLU A 139 -24.97 11.61 -9.83
CA GLU A 139 -25.66 10.47 -10.45
C GLU A 139 -25.78 10.63 -11.98
N SER A 140 -25.97 11.86 -12.48
CA SER A 140 -25.96 12.12 -13.93
C SER A 140 -24.60 11.83 -14.56
N VAL A 141 -23.50 12.16 -13.89
CA VAL A 141 -22.14 11.87 -14.39
C VAL A 141 -21.88 10.36 -14.30
N ARG A 142 -22.16 9.75 -13.15
CA ARG A 142 -22.01 8.32 -12.89
C ARG A 142 -22.73 7.46 -13.92
N SER A 143 -24.01 7.74 -14.18
CA SER A 143 -24.80 7.00 -15.18
C SER A 143 -24.24 7.14 -16.59
N ARG A 144 -23.75 8.33 -16.96
CA ARG A 144 -23.10 8.54 -18.26
C ARG A 144 -21.80 7.74 -18.39
N PHE A 145 -20.95 7.72 -17.35
CA PHE A 145 -19.74 6.91 -17.35
C PHE A 145 -20.06 5.41 -17.37
N ALA A 146 -21.02 4.95 -16.57
CA ALA A 146 -21.46 3.55 -16.55
C ALA A 146 -21.98 3.11 -17.93
N ALA A 147 -22.79 3.93 -18.61
CA ALA A 147 -23.29 3.63 -19.95
C ALA A 147 -22.18 3.58 -21.01
N LEU A 148 -21.18 4.46 -20.92
CA LEU A 148 -20.06 4.50 -21.88
C LEU A 148 -19.05 3.36 -21.66
N LEU A 149 -18.79 3.00 -20.41
CA LEU A 149 -17.82 1.96 -20.06
C LEU A 149 -18.43 0.56 -20.17
N GLY A 150 -19.74 0.41 -19.91
CA GLY A 150 -20.47 -0.84 -20.06
C GLY A 150 -19.81 -1.99 -19.28
N GLU A 151 -19.63 -3.13 -19.93
CA GLU A 151 -19.03 -4.35 -19.35
C GLU A 151 -17.51 -4.24 -19.10
N ARG A 152 -16.86 -3.13 -19.48
CA ARG A 152 -15.40 -2.93 -19.25
C ARG A 152 -15.07 -2.68 -17.77
N VAL A 153 -16.06 -2.29 -16.97
CA VAL A 153 -15.92 -2.03 -15.53
C VAL A 153 -17.06 -2.72 -14.78
N ALA A 154 -16.78 -3.21 -13.58
CA ALA A 154 -17.81 -3.82 -12.73
C ALA A 154 -18.80 -2.77 -12.18
N GLY A 155 -18.35 -1.51 -12.02
CA GLY A 155 -19.18 -0.42 -11.53
C GLY A 155 -18.42 0.90 -11.49
N VAL A 156 -19.17 2.00 -11.34
CA VAL A 156 -18.66 3.36 -11.12
C VAL A 156 -19.21 3.83 -9.78
N ARG A 157 -18.33 4.24 -8.87
CA ARG A 157 -18.62 4.72 -7.52
C ARG A 157 -17.96 6.07 -7.29
#